data_AF-A0A537IC46-F1
#
_entry.id   AF-A0A537IC46-F1
#
_cell.length_a   1.000
_cell.length_b   1.000
_cell.length_c   1.000
_cell.angle_alpha   90.00
_cell.angle_beta   90.00
_cell.angle_gamma   90.00
#
_symmetry.space_group_name_H-M   'P 1'
#
loop_
_entity.id
_entity.type
_entity.pdbx_description
1 polymer ?
#
loop_
_entity_poly.entity_id
_entity_poly.type
_entity_poly.pdbx_seq_one_letter_code
_entity_poly.pdbx_strand_id
1 'polypeptide(L)'
;MQGLFQKFNSFFSSRVTTPAEPLHHPEVLEISDTVFSQYSVVIGSVFSYFNDLPPDSQLKFVNRTYQFKASKKFHFVGLENSEDAAILVSASAIQVTFGLKNYMMSYFKDIYILSDAYQIDNEDELYIGHVAPEGIYLSFKHFLYGYSNKNDNVNVAVHEMAHALLYNNFFAQYGTDSHFRLNYEKFSSSTGPILANVITNRRSYLRSYAFSNLHEFWAVSAEAFFENPAGLKSNMPELYEALCRVLNQDPITNHKILKSEP
;
A
#
# COMPACT_ATOMS: atom_id res chain seq x y z
N MET A 1 43.61 -29.11 -46.61
CA MET A 1 43.26 -27.92 -45.79
C MET A 1 41.76 -27.72 -45.88
N GLN A 2 41.16 -27.35 -44.74
CA GLN A 2 39.76 -27.06 -44.43
C GLN A 2 39.02 -26.29 -45.54
N GLY A 3 37.70 -26.34 -45.74
CA GLY A 3 36.56 -26.94 -45.05
C GLY A 3 35.32 -26.41 -45.79
N LEU A 4 34.41 -27.29 -46.20
CA LEU A 4 33.24 -26.94 -47.02
C LEU A 4 31.96 -27.40 -46.33
N PHE A 5 31.06 -26.42 -46.16
CA PHE A 5 29.60 -26.45 -46.24
C PHE A 5 28.78 -27.74 -46.00
N GLN A 6 27.66 -27.48 -45.32
CA GLN A 6 26.29 -27.98 -45.55
C GLN A 6 25.77 -29.22 -44.82
N LYS A 7 24.76 -28.92 -43.97
CA LYS A 7 23.38 -29.43 -43.98
C LYS A 7 23.09 -30.93 -43.72
N PHE A 8 22.35 -31.08 -42.62
CA PHE A 8 21.11 -31.86 -42.41
C PHE A 8 21.12 -33.40 -42.27
N ASN A 9 20.38 -33.77 -41.22
CA ASN A 9 19.56 -34.96 -40.97
C ASN A 9 20.17 -36.25 -40.40
N SER A 10 19.64 -36.61 -39.23
CA SER A 10 19.60 -37.93 -38.57
C SER A 10 19.09 -37.69 -37.15
N PHE A 11 18.13 -38.37 -36.52
CA PHE A 11 17.25 -39.49 -36.85
C PHE A 11 16.13 -39.47 -35.77
N PHE A 12 14.93 -39.96 -36.11
CA PHE A 12 13.81 -40.13 -35.18
C PHE A 12 14.10 -41.16 -34.08
N SER A 13 13.66 -40.89 -32.85
CA SER A 13 13.11 -41.93 -31.97
C SER A 13 12.11 -41.32 -31.00
N SER A 14 10.93 -41.92 -30.98
CA SER A 14 9.75 -41.58 -30.19
C SER A 14 10.01 -41.67 -28.69
N ARG A 15 9.91 -40.54 -27.99
CA ARG A 15 9.61 -40.52 -26.55
C ARG A 15 8.15 -40.13 -26.37
N VAL A 16 7.39 -41.09 -25.84
CA VAL A 16 6.08 -40.90 -25.25
C VAL A 16 6.20 -39.76 -24.24
N THR A 17 5.55 -38.63 -24.52
CA THR A 17 5.40 -37.52 -23.58
C THR A 17 4.44 -37.96 -22.48
N THR A 18 4.96 -38.22 -21.30
CA THR A 18 4.17 -38.13 -20.07
C THR A 18 3.51 -36.75 -20.01
N PRO A 19 2.23 -36.64 -19.61
CA PRO A 19 1.63 -35.33 -19.35
C PRO A 19 2.48 -34.63 -18.29
N ALA A 20 2.91 -33.40 -18.59
CA ALA A 20 3.55 -32.54 -17.61
C ALA A 20 2.59 -32.38 -16.42
N GLU A 21 3.08 -32.65 -15.21
CA GLU A 21 2.37 -32.28 -13.99
C GLU A 21 2.01 -30.78 -14.06
N PRO A 22 0.77 -30.40 -13.72
CA PRO A 22 0.42 -28.99 -13.67
C PRO A 22 1.33 -28.30 -12.65
N LEU A 23 1.98 -27.23 -13.11
CA LEU A 23 2.73 -26.30 -12.28
C LEU A 23 1.85 -25.93 -11.06
N HIS A 24 2.32 -26.31 -9.87
CA HIS A 24 1.69 -25.94 -8.61
C HIS A 24 1.64 -24.41 -8.55
N HIS A 25 0.46 -23.84 -8.81
CA HIS A 25 0.14 -22.51 -8.33
C HIS A 25 0.22 -22.58 -6.81
N PRO A 26 0.91 -21.64 -6.13
CA PRO A 26 0.87 -21.59 -4.67
C PRO A 26 -0.61 -21.48 -4.27
N GLU A 27 -1.08 -22.47 -3.51
CA GLU A 27 -2.44 -22.47 -2.96
C GLU A 27 -2.65 -21.11 -2.28
N VAL A 28 -3.57 -20.31 -2.82
CA VAL A 28 -4.08 -19.15 -2.11
C VAL A 28 -4.71 -19.73 -0.86
N LEU A 29 -4.07 -19.54 0.30
CA LEU A 29 -4.65 -19.95 1.58
C LEU A 29 -6.03 -19.28 1.68
N GLU A 30 -7.08 -20.06 1.44
CA GLU A 30 -8.45 -19.63 1.66
C GLU A 30 -8.63 -19.48 3.17
N ILE A 31 -8.91 -18.26 3.60
CA ILE A 31 -9.22 -17.97 5.00
C ILE A 31 -10.53 -18.67 5.36
N SER A 32 -10.64 -19.18 6.60
CA SER A 32 -11.89 -19.78 7.05
C SER A 32 -13.00 -18.74 7.23
N ASP A 33 -14.26 -19.18 7.19
CA ASP A 33 -15.42 -18.30 7.43
C ASP A 33 -15.35 -17.59 8.78
N THR A 34 -14.79 -18.25 9.80
CA THR A 34 -14.56 -17.66 11.12
C THR A 34 -13.57 -16.50 11.06
N VAL A 35 -12.44 -16.68 10.37
CA VAL A 35 -11.44 -15.62 10.18
C VAL A 35 -12.04 -14.48 9.38
N PHE A 36 -12.74 -14.79 8.29
CA PHE A 36 -13.41 -13.78 7.47
C PHE A 36 -14.40 -12.95 8.30
N SER A 37 -15.25 -13.60 9.08
CA SER A 37 -16.26 -12.95 9.91
C SER A 37 -15.63 -12.05 10.98
N GLN A 38 -14.62 -12.56 11.69
CA GLN A 38 -13.92 -11.80 12.73
C GLN A 38 -13.25 -10.54 12.15
N TYR A 39 -12.46 -10.70 11.09
CA TYR A 39 -11.75 -9.57 10.48
C TYR A 39 -12.72 -8.57 9.86
N SER A 40 -13.79 -9.03 9.22
CA SER A 40 -14.79 -8.13 8.63
C SER A 40 -15.48 -7.26 9.67
N VAL A 41 -15.77 -7.81 10.86
CA VAL A 41 -16.35 -7.03 11.97
C VAL A 41 -15.37 -5.96 12.45
N VAL A 42 -14.11 -6.35 12.72
CA VAL A 42 -13.09 -5.41 13.21
C VAL A 42 -12.81 -4.31 12.18
N ILE A 43 -12.52 -4.68 10.94
CA ILE A 43 -12.20 -3.75 9.86
C ILE A 43 -13.42 -2.86 9.55
N GLY A 44 -14.61 -3.44 9.42
CA GLY A 44 -15.83 -2.71 9.08
C GLY A 44 -16.29 -1.70 10.13
N SER A 45 -15.84 -1.86 11.38
CA SER A 45 -16.11 -0.88 12.45
C SER A 45 -15.38 0.46 12.26
N VAL A 46 -14.31 0.49 11.44
CA VAL A 46 -13.43 1.67 11.25
C VAL A 46 -13.35 2.09 9.78
N PHE A 47 -13.24 1.14 8.85
CA PHE A 47 -12.89 1.41 7.45
C PHE A 47 -14.13 1.54 6.57
N SER A 48 -14.61 2.77 6.31
CA SER A 48 -15.65 2.96 5.28
C SER A 48 -15.20 2.52 3.90
N TYR A 49 -13.91 2.64 3.60
CA TYR A 49 -13.32 2.11 2.37
C TYR A 49 -13.67 0.63 2.18
N PHE A 50 -13.59 -0.18 3.24
CA PHE A 50 -13.91 -1.61 3.22
C PHE A 50 -15.42 -1.86 3.13
N ASN A 51 -16.22 -1.06 3.83
CA ASN A 51 -17.69 -1.19 3.82
C ASN A 51 -18.29 -0.91 2.44
N ASP A 52 -17.64 -0.10 1.61
CA ASP A 52 -18.07 0.21 0.24
C ASP A 52 -17.73 -0.91 -0.78
N LEU A 53 -16.87 -1.86 -0.40
CA LEU A 53 -16.42 -2.90 -1.31
C LEU A 53 -17.53 -3.93 -1.60
N PRO A 54 -17.63 -4.44 -2.85
CA PRO A 54 -18.48 -5.59 -3.13
C PRO A 54 -17.95 -6.86 -2.42
N PRO A 55 -18.79 -7.88 -2.21
CA PRO A 55 -18.45 -9.07 -1.42
C PRO A 55 -17.13 -9.76 -1.82
N ASP A 56 -16.89 -9.96 -3.11
CA ASP A 56 -15.64 -10.59 -3.59
C ASP A 56 -14.40 -9.76 -3.26
N SER A 57 -14.52 -8.43 -3.29
CA SER A 57 -13.44 -7.52 -2.93
C SER A 57 -13.25 -7.41 -1.42
N GLN A 58 -14.32 -7.54 -0.62
CA GLN A 58 -14.19 -7.68 0.83
C GLN A 58 -13.42 -8.95 1.19
N LEU A 59 -13.76 -10.09 0.57
CA LEU A 59 -13.02 -11.34 0.76
C LEU A 59 -11.54 -11.19 0.40
N LYS A 60 -11.25 -10.57 -0.75
CA LYS A 60 -9.86 -10.26 -1.15
C LYS A 60 -9.16 -9.36 -0.14
N PHE A 61 -9.83 -8.31 0.34
CA PHE A 61 -9.26 -7.35 1.30
C PHE A 61 -8.92 -8.04 2.63
N VAL A 62 -9.85 -8.84 3.16
CA VAL A 62 -9.65 -9.58 4.41
C VAL A 62 -8.54 -10.62 4.26
N ASN A 63 -8.51 -11.37 3.15
CA ASN A 63 -7.45 -12.36 2.91
C ASN A 63 -6.07 -11.68 2.88
N ARG A 64 -5.93 -10.57 2.14
CA ARG A 64 -4.69 -9.78 2.13
C ARG A 64 -4.33 -9.24 3.51
N THR A 65 -5.31 -8.78 4.28
CA THR A 65 -5.08 -8.25 5.64
C THR A 65 -4.58 -9.35 6.56
N TYR A 66 -5.20 -10.53 6.50
CA TYR A 66 -4.79 -11.72 7.25
C TYR A 66 -3.34 -12.12 6.90
N GLN A 67 -3.02 -12.25 5.62
CA GLN A 67 -1.67 -12.61 5.18
C GLN A 67 -0.63 -11.55 5.54
N PHE A 68 -0.97 -10.26 5.40
CA PHE A 68 -0.09 -9.17 5.81
C PHE A 68 0.19 -9.27 7.30
N LYS A 69 -0.84 -9.30 8.16
CA LYS A 69 -0.70 -9.43 9.61
C LYS A 69 0.15 -10.64 10.00
N ALA A 70 -0.11 -11.80 9.42
CA ALA A 70 0.65 -13.03 9.70
C ALA A 70 2.14 -12.92 9.34
N SER A 71 2.51 -12.01 8.44
CA SER A 71 3.90 -11.76 8.04
C SER A 71 4.65 -10.77 8.94
N LYS A 72 3.97 -10.13 9.90
CA LYS A 72 4.52 -9.07 10.76
C LYS A 72 4.62 -9.49 12.22
N LYS A 73 5.53 -8.84 12.94
CA LYS A 73 5.62 -8.82 14.39
C LYS A 73 5.08 -7.49 14.89
N PHE A 74 4.13 -7.54 15.80
CA PHE A 74 3.53 -6.33 16.39
C PHE A 74 4.09 -6.12 17.79
N HIS A 75 4.55 -4.91 18.04
CA HIS A 75 5.09 -4.47 19.34
C HIS A 75 4.17 -3.40 19.90
N PHE A 76 3.62 -3.64 21.08
CA PHE A 76 2.71 -2.71 21.74
C PHE A 76 3.46 -1.95 22.83
N VAL A 77 3.51 -0.61 22.69
CA VAL A 77 4.22 0.27 23.63
C VAL A 77 3.22 1.18 24.33
N GLY A 78 3.10 1.02 25.64
CA GLY A 78 2.17 1.82 26.44
C GLY A 78 0.70 1.45 26.30
N LEU A 79 0.40 0.28 25.71
CA LEU A 79 -0.93 -0.33 25.63
C LEU A 79 -0.84 -1.86 25.73
N GLU A 80 -1.96 -2.51 26.07
CA GLU A 80 -2.05 -3.97 26.07
C GLU A 80 -2.01 -4.53 24.64
N ASN A 81 -1.53 -5.77 24.50
CA ASN A 81 -1.54 -6.48 23.23
C ASN A 81 -2.98 -6.62 22.73
N SER A 82 -3.24 -6.12 21.52
CA SER A 82 -4.58 -6.10 20.93
C SER A 82 -4.54 -6.68 19.52
N GLU A 83 -5.22 -7.81 19.35
CA GLU A 83 -5.41 -8.43 18.04
C GLU A 83 -6.18 -7.49 17.10
N ASP A 84 -7.20 -6.79 17.60
CA ASP A 84 -7.98 -5.85 16.82
C ASP A 84 -7.12 -4.69 16.32
N ALA A 85 -6.26 -4.12 17.17
CA ALA A 85 -5.33 -3.08 16.74
C ALA A 85 -4.37 -3.58 15.66
N ALA A 86 -3.84 -4.79 15.79
CA ALA A 86 -2.98 -5.40 14.76
C ALA A 86 -3.75 -5.65 13.44
N ILE A 87 -5.02 -6.07 13.50
CA ILE A 87 -5.89 -6.22 12.33
C ILE A 87 -6.12 -4.86 11.65
N LEU A 88 -6.46 -3.82 12.41
CA LEU A 88 -6.73 -2.48 11.90
C LEU A 88 -5.49 -1.85 11.25
N VAL A 89 -4.32 -1.94 11.90
CA VAL A 89 -3.05 -1.46 11.33
C VAL A 89 -2.66 -2.26 10.08
N SER A 90 -2.95 -3.56 10.04
CA SER A 90 -2.76 -4.35 8.82
C SER A 90 -3.73 -3.93 7.70
N ALA A 91 -4.97 -3.59 8.05
CA ALA A 91 -5.97 -3.14 7.10
C ALA A 91 -5.60 -1.78 6.47
N SER A 92 -4.96 -0.86 7.19
CA SER A 92 -4.49 0.40 6.59
C SER A 92 -3.39 0.16 5.55
N ALA A 93 -2.47 -0.78 5.82
CA ALA A 93 -1.48 -1.21 4.83
C ALA A 93 -2.15 -1.76 3.57
N ILE A 94 -3.19 -2.59 3.73
CA ILE A 94 -3.94 -3.14 2.61
C ILE A 94 -4.75 -2.09 1.88
N GLN A 95 -5.33 -1.10 2.56
CA GLN A 95 -6.02 0.01 1.90
C GLN A 95 -5.09 0.75 0.93
N VAL A 96 -3.88 1.11 1.37
CA VAL A 96 -2.89 1.77 0.52
C VAL A 96 -2.46 0.87 -0.65
N THR A 97 -2.37 -0.44 -0.43
CA THR A 97 -1.81 -1.39 -1.41
C THR A 97 -2.84 -2.25 -2.14
N PHE A 98 -4.15 -1.97 -2.00
CA PHE A 98 -5.22 -2.87 -2.45
C PHE A 98 -5.22 -3.14 -3.95
N GLY A 99 -4.88 -2.11 -4.74
CA GLY A 99 -4.73 -2.21 -6.20
C GLY A 99 -3.43 -2.88 -6.65
N LEU A 100 -2.45 -3.04 -5.77
CA LEU A 100 -1.12 -3.53 -6.11
C LEU A 100 -1.04 -5.06 -6.07
N LYS A 101 -0.14 -5.63 -6.89
CA LYS A 101 0.16 -7.07 -6.88
C LYS A 101 1.06 -7.42 -5.70
N ASN A 102 2.15 -6.68 -5.50
CA ASN A 102 3.02 -6.83 -4.35
C ASN A 102 2.61 -5.88 -3.22
N TYR A 103 1.78 -6.38 -2.31
CA TYR A 103 1.15 -5.61 -1.22
C TYR A 103 1.78 -5.87 0.16
N MET A 104 2.73 -6.81 0.25
CA MET A 104 3.22 -7.30 1.54
C MET A 104 4.16 -6.34 2.26
N MET A 105 4.77 -5.39 1.56
CA MET A 105 5.86 -4.54 2.08
C MET A 105 6.88 -5.39 2.86
N SER A 106 7.40 -6.42 2.19
CA SER A 106 8.12 -7.53 2.83
C SER A 106 9.38 -7.13 3.57
N TYR A 107 9.95 -5.96 3.29
CA TYR A 107 11.09 -5.40 4.03
C TYR A 107 10.77 -5.19 5.51
N PHE A 108 9.61 -4.60 5.81
CA PHE A 108 9.19 -4.31 7.18
C PHE A 108 8.65 -5.56 7.85
N LYS A 109 9.37 -6.07 8.84
CA LYS A 109 8.96 -7.21 9.66
C LYS A 109 8.31 -6.79 10.97
N ASP A 110 8.67 -5.62 11.48
CA ASP A 110 8.26 -5.13 12.78
C ASP A 110 7.39 -3.88 12.63
N ILE A 111 6.27 -3.87 13.35
CA ILE A 111 5.33 -2.75 13.42
C ILE A 111 5.13 -2.42 14.90
N TYR A 112 5.43 -1.17 15.26
CA TYR A 112 5.31 -0.64 16.61
C TYR A 112 4.03 0.17 16.71
N ILE A 113 3.14 -0.29 17.58
CA ILE A 113 1.88 0.38 17.90
C ILE A 113 2.07 1.04 19.26
N LEU A 114 2.03 2.37 19.29
CA LEU A 114 2.22 3.17 20.49
C LEU A 114 0.87 3.75 20.94
N SER A 115 0.66 3.92 22.24
CA SER A 115 -0.64 4.37 22.75
C SER A 115 -1.02 5.80 22.34
N ASP A 116 -0.06 6.72 22.34
CA ASP A 116 -0.24 8.14 22.02
C ASP A 116 0.99 8.70 21.27
N ALA A 117 1.07 10.01 21.07
CA ALA A 117 2.26 10.69 20.57
C ALA A 117 3.47 10.42 21.50
N TYR A 118 4.66 10.37 20.91
CA TYR A 118 5.89 9.98 21.60
C TYR A 118 7.07 10.83 21.13
N GLN A 119 8.11 10.90 21.94
CA GLN A 119 9.38 11.52 21.57
C GLN A 119 10.38 10.44 21.18
N ILE A 120 11.23 10.74 20.21
CA ILE A 120 12.41 9.94 19.89
C ILE A 120 13.58 10.52 20.68
N ASP A 121 14.47 9.65 21.17
CA ASP A 121 15.62 10.08 21.95
C ASP A 121 16.45 11.13 21.18
N ASN A 122 16.71 12.27 21.81
CA ASN A 122 17.44 13.43 21.27
C ASN A 122 16.66 14.29 20.26
N GLU A 123 15.34 14.17 20.21
CA GLU A 123 14.46 15.05 19.43
C GLU A 123 13.44 15.75 20.32
N ASP A 124 13.26 17.05 20.12
CA ASP A 124 12.31 17.86 20.90
C ASP A 124 10.86 17.72 20.38
N GLU A 125 10.67 17.20 19.17
CA GLU A 125 9.38 17.08 18.50
C GLU A 125 8.61 15.81 18.94
N LEU A 126 7.28 15.93 18.98
CA LEU A 126 6.39 14.80 19.22
C LEU A 126 6.02 14.15 17.89
N TYR A 127 6.25 12.85 17.81
CA TYR A 127 5.90 12.00 16.68
C TYR A 127 4.56 11.32 16.95
N ILE A 128 3.75 11.25 15.91
CA ILE A 128 2.52 10.44 15.88
C ILE A 128 2.64 9.21 14.97
N GLY A 129 3.74 9.14 14.21
CA GLY A 129 4.17 8.04 13.38
C GLY A 129 5.55 8.34 12.80
N HIS A 130 6.25 7.31 12.35
CA HIS A 130 7.40 7.41 11.45
C HIS A 130 7.74 6.05 10.84
N VAL A 131 8.54 6.05 9.77
CA VAL A 131 9.13 4.85 9.17
C VAL A 131 10.64 4.90 9.28
N ALA A 132 11.24 3.85 9.85
CA ALA A 132 12.69 3.67 9.98
C ALA A 132 13.10 2.29 9.46
N PRO A 133 14.39 2.03 9.17
CA PRO A 133 14.86 0.73 8.71
C PRO A 133 14.41 -0.45 9.59
N GLU A 134 14.25 -0.20 10.89
CA GLU A 134 13.86 -1.16 11.92
C GLU A 134 12.37 -1.52 11.88
N GLY A 135 11.50 -0.61 11.42
CA GLY A 135 10.06 -0.84 11.47
C GLY A 135 9.18 0.36 11.11
N ILE A 136 7.88 0.12 11.18
CA ILE A 136 6.83 1.13 11.01
C ILE A 136 6.29 1.47 12.39
N TYR A 137 6.22 2.75 12.74
CA TYR A 137 5.81 3.22 14.06
C TYR A 137 4.55 4.08 13.92
N LEU A 138 3.54 3.81 14.74
CA LEU A 138 2.24 4.46 14.66
C LEU A 138 1.64 4.68 16.05
N SER A 139 1.13 5.88 16.30
CA SER A 139 0.27 6.16 17.45
C SER A 139 -1.14 5.65 17.20
N PHE A 140 -1.62 4.70 18.02
CA PHE A 140 -2.94 4.10 17.87
C PHE A 140 -4.08 5.07 18.15
N LYS A 141 -3.89 6.02 19.08
CA LYS A 141 -4.85 7.11 19.28
C LYS A 141 -5.02 7.96 18.02
N HIS A 142 -3.92 8.33 17.36
CA HIS A 142 -3.95 9.14 16.14
C HIS A 142 -4.41 8.32 14.93
N PHE A 143 -4.13 7.01 14.90
CA PHE A 143 -4.72 6.07 13.95
C PHE A 143 -6.25 6.14 14.00
N LEU A 144 -6.85 5.98 15.20
CA LEU A 144 -8.30 6.02 15.36
C LEU A 144 -8.87 7.40 15.02
N TYR A 145 -8.16 8.47 15.38
CA TYR A 145 -8.54 9.83 15.01
C TYR A 145 -8.63 10.00 13.49
N GLY A 146 -7.62 9.54 12.73
CA GLY A 146 -7.58 9.63 11.28
C GLY A 146 -8.75 8.96 10.58
N TYR A 147 -9.24 7.83 11.10
CA TYR A 147 -10.43 7.15 10.55
C TYR A 147 -11.77 7.70 11.05
N SER A 148 -11.76 8.57 12.06
CA SER A 148 -12.98 9.19 12.62
C SER A 148 -13.37 10.49 11.91
N ASN A 149 -12.41 11.22 11.32
CA ASN A 149 -12.64 12.54 10.72
C ASN A 149 -12.32 12.59 9.22
N LYS A 150 -13.33 12.35 8.38
CA LYS A 150 -13.15 12.15 6.93
C LYS A 150 -12.83 13.40 6.09
N ASN A 151 -12.82 14.59 6.70
CA ASN A 151 -12.83 15.86 5.95
C ASN A 151 -11.61 16.76 6.21
N ASP A 152 -10.70 16.39 7.11
CA ASP A 152 -9.49 17.17 7.37
C ASP A 152 -8.30 16.78 6.48
N ASN A 153 -8.44 15.71 5.67
CA ASN A 153 -7.38 15.11 4.87
C ASN A 153 -6.16 14.69 5.71
N VAL A 154 -6.40 14.22 6.94
CA VAL A 154 -5.36 13.75 7.86
C VAL A 154 -5.61 12.30 8.24
N ASN A 155 -4.73 11.39 7.83
CA ASN A 155 -4.77 10.00 8.24
C ASN A 155 -3.36 9.45 8.41
N VAL A 156 -2.88 9.44 9.66
CA VAL A 156 -1.52 8.98 10.00
C VAL A 156 -1.27 7.53 9.57
N ALA A 157 -2.29 6.67 9.59
CA ALA A 157 -2.13 5.29 9.17
C ALA A 157 -1.84 5.20 7.67
N VAL A 158 -2.58 5.95 6.86
CA VAL A 158 -2.33 6.05 5.41
C VAL A 158 -0.97 6.70 5.15
N HIS A 159 -0.64 7.74 5.89
CA HIS A 159 0.62 8.49 5.78
C HIS A 159 1.85 7.59 5.96
N GLU A 160 1.94 6.88 7.10
CA GLU A 160 3.09 6.00 7.35
C GLU A 160 3.12 4.79 6.41
N MET A 161 1.96 4.25 6.03
CA MET A 161 1.91 3.14 5.06
C MET A 161 2.34 3.58 3.65
N ALA A 162 2.09 4.84 3.28
CA ALA A 162 2.60 5.42 2.06
C ALA A 162 4.13 5.56 2.10
N HIS A 163 4.70 6.04 3.22
CA HIS A 163 6.15 6.06 3.42
C HIS A 163 6.76 4.66 3.38
N ALA A 164 6.17 3.69 4.07
CA ALA A 164 6.65 2.31 4.07
C ALA A 164 6.61 1.68 2.67
N LEU A 165 5.54 1.94 1.89
CA LEU A 165 5.45 1.46 0.51
C LEU A 165 6.59 2.03 -0.35
N LEU A 166 6.87 3.32 -0.22
CA LEU A 166 7.96 3.98 -0.95
C LEU A 166 9.32 3.41 -0.52
N TYR A 167 9.54 3.29 0.79
CA TYR A 167 10.76 2.75 1.37
C TYR A 167 11.04 1.33 0.85
N ASN A 168 10.04 0.45 0.94
CA ASN A 168 10.13 -0.95 0.49
C ASN A 168 10.48 -1.08 -0.99
N ASN A 169 10.14 -0.09 -1.83
CA ASN A 169 10.38 -0.16 -3.27
C ASN A 169 11.68 0.48 -3.73
N PHE A 170 12.22 1.46 -3.01
CA PHE A 170 13.39 2.23 -3.44
C PHE A 170 14.63 2.07 -2.56
N PHE A 171 14.48 1.66 -1.30
CA PHE A 171 15.57 1.59 -0.33
C PHE A 171 15.81 0.16 0.19
N ALA A 172 14.80 -0.70 0.13
CA ALA A 172 14.95 -2.09 0.53
C ALA A 172 15.76 -2.92 -0.48
N GLN A 173 16.47 -3.92 0.03
CA GLN A 173 17.26 -4.86 -0.77
C GLN A 173 16.42 -5.98 -1.41
N TYR A 174 15.19 -6.19 -0.93
CA TYR A 174 14.29 -7.26 -1.35
C TYR A 174 12.83 -6.82 -1.22
N GLY A 175 11.92 -7.53 -1.88
CA GLY A 175 10.48 -7.23 -1.82
C GLY A 175 10.04 -6.02 -2.65
N THR A 176 10.92 -5.49 -3.51
CA THR A 176 10.63 -4.40 -4.45
C THR A 176 9.70 -4.88 -5.59
N ASP A 177 8.95 -3.94 -6.17
CA ASP A 177 8.05 -4.17 -7.30
C ASP A 177 8.45 -3.25 -8.47
N SER A 178 8.92 -3.83 -9.57
CA SER A 178 9.35 -3.08 -10.76
C SER A 178 8.21 -2.33 -11.44
N HIS A 179 6.99 -2.86 -11.41
CA HIS A 179 5.81 -2.19 -11.96
C HIS A 179 5.43 -0.98 -11.11
N PHE A 180 5.44 -1.12 -9.78
CA PHE A 180 5.22 0.02 -8.89
C PHE A 180 6.27 1.10 -9.10
N ARG A 181 7.56 0.74 -9.14
CA ARG A 181 8.66 1.71 -9.37
C ARG A 181 8.48 2.47 -10.68
N LEU A 182 8.19 1.78 -11.78
CA LEU A 182 7.93 2.42 -13.07
C LEU A 182 6.73 3.39 -13.01
N ASN A 183 5.64 2.98 -12.36
CA ASN A 183 4.47 3.85 -12.22
C ASN A 183 4.73 5.03 -11.27
N TYR A 184 5.56 4.84 -10.25
CA TYR A 184 5.98 5.90 -9.34
C TYR A 184 6.91 6.91 -10.03
N GLU A 185 7.81 6.47 -10.91
CA GLU A 185 8.63 7.36 -11.74
C GLU A 185 7.76 8.21 -12.68
N LYS A 186 6.70 7.62 -13.26
CA LYS A 186 5.69 8.37 -14.03
C LYS A 186 4.93 9.36 -13.15
N PHE A 187 4.51 8.95 -11.96
CA PHE A 187 3.87 9.82 -10.96
C PHE A 187 4.76 11.02 -10.66
N SER A 188 6.00 10.79 -10.22
CA SER A 188 6.98 11.82 -9.87
C SER A 188 7.24 12.81 -11.02
N SER A 189 7.38 12.29 -12.24
CA SER A 189 7.56 13.12 -13.44
C SER A 189 6.33 13.99 -13.74
N SER A 190 5.12 13.45 -13.55
CA SER A 190 3.86 14.16 -13.80
C SER A 190 3.49 15.18 -12.71
N THR A 191 3.98 14.99 -11.48
CA THR A 191 3.67 15.87 -10.34
C THR A 191 4.67 17.02 -10.17
N GLY A 192 5.84 16.97 -10.83
CA GLY A 192 6.80 18.08 -10.83
C GLY A 192 6.20 19.44 -11.24
N PRO A 193 5.44 19.53 -12.35
CA PRO A 193 4.73 20.75 -12.73
C PRO A 193 3.66 21.19 -11.73
N ILE A 194 2.97 20.25 -11.08
CA ILE A 194 1.97 20.54 -10.04
C ILE A 194 2.66 21.22 -8.85
N LEU A 195 3.79 20.66 -8.41
CA LEU A 195 4.58 21.22 -7.32
C LEU A 195 5.07 22.64 -7.66
N ALA A 196 5.60 22.84 -8.86
CA ALA A 196 6.05 24.16 -9.33
C ALA A 196 4.91 25.19 -9.35
N ASN A 197 3.71 24.79 -9.79
CA ASN A 197 2.53 25.64 -9.82
C ASN A 197 2.10 26.04 -8.41
N VAL A 198 2.03 25.10 -7.48
CA VAL A 198 1.65 25.37 -6.08
C VAL A 198 2.64 26.33 -5.43
N ILE A 199 3.95 26.12 -5.61
CA ILE A 199 4.99 27.00 -5.06
C ILE A 199 4.83 28.42 -5.62
N THR A 200 4.54 28.54 -6.91
CA THR A 200 4.38 29.84 -7.59
C THR A 200 3.12 30.58 -7.13
N ASN A 201 1.99 29.88 -7.07
CA ASN A 201 0.68 30.49 -6.81
C ASN A 201 0.28 30.49 -5.33
N ARG A 202 1.08 29.87 -4.45
CA ARG A 202 0.86 29.73 -3.00
C ARG A 202 -0.54 29.22 -2.65
N ARG A 203 -1.10 28.35 -3.49
CA ARG A 203 -2.44 27.78 -3.32
C ARG A 203 -2.40 26.29 -3.65
N SER A 204 -2.88 25.48 -2.73
CA SER A 204 -3.06 24.05 -2.92
C SER A 204 -4.26 23.54 -2.14
N TYR A 205 -4.81 22.42 -2.59
CA TYR A 205 -5.76 21.63 -1.81
C TYR A 205 -5.04 20.83 -0.71
N LEU A 206 -3.80 20.40 -0.96
CA LEU A 206 -3.00 19.73 0.06
C LEU A 206 -2.55 20.71 1.15
N ARG A 207 -2.40 20.18 2.36
CA ARG A 207 -1.85 20.92 3.50
C ARG A 207 -0.42 21.38 3.19
N SER A 208 0.01 22.50 3.79
CA SER A 208 1.36 23.06 3.57
C SER A 208 2.48 22.06 3.88
N TYR A 209 2.24 21.13 4.80
CA TYR A 209 3.16 20.06 5.17
C TYR A 209 3.59 19.17 3.99
N ALA A 210 2.70 18.99 2.99
CA ALA A 210 3.00 18.24 1.76
C ALA A 210 4.19 18.83 0.97
N PHE A 211 4.54 20.09 1.20
CA PHE A 211 5.58 20.80 0.46
C PHE A 211 6.92 20.87 1.20
N SER A 212 7.05 20.13 2.31
CA SER A 212 8.30 20.05 3.08
C SER A 212 9.39 19.30 2.30
N ASN A 213 9.04 18.15 1.71
CA ASN A 213 9.91 17.37 0.81
C ASN A 213 9.05 16.42 -0.07
N LEU A 214 9.69 15.70 -1.00
CA LEU A 214 8.97 14.80 -1.93
C LEU A 214 8.35 13.57 -1.24
N HIS A 215 8.90 13.10 -0.13
CA HIS A 215 8.31 12.00 0.63
C HIS A 215 7.02 12.46 1.34
N GLU A 216 7.02 13.65 1.93
CA GLU A 216 5.80 14.25 2.51
C GLU A 216 4.75 14.54 1.43
N PHE A 217 5.19 15.02 0.27
CA PHE A 217 4.29 15.24 -0.85
C PHE A 217 3.56 13.94 -1.22
N TRP A 218 4.28 12.83 -1.28
CA TRP A 218 3.69 11.51 -1.54
C TRP A 218 2.70 11.09 -0.46
N ALA A 219 3.10 11.13 0.82
CA ALA A 219 2.28 10.67 1.93
C ALA A 219 1.01 11.52 2.10
N VAL A 220 1.12 12.85 2.07
CA VAL A 220 -0.04 13.76 2.17
C VAL A 220 -0.94 13.68 0.94
N SER A 221 -0.40 13.40 -0.24
CA SER A 221 -1.20 13.11 -1.43
C SER A 221 -2.02 11.83 -1.25
N ALA A 222 -1.43 10.77 -0.68
CA ALA A 222 -2.14 9.53 -0.37
C ALA A 222 -3.22 9.72 0.70
N GLU A 223 -2.96 10.53 1.73
CA GLU A 223 -3.99 10.91 2.72
C GLU A 223 -5.21 11.54 2.03
N ALA A 224 -5.01 12.60 1.24
CA ALA A 224 -6.09 13.27 0.52
C ALA A 224 -6.82 12.32 -0.46
N PHE A 225 -6.10 11.37 -1.05
CA PHE A 225 -6.66 10.38 -1.97
C PHE A 225 -7.65 9.42 -1.31
N PHE A 226 -7.36 8.98 -0.08
CA PHE A 226 -8.20 8.02 0.62
C PHE A 226 -9.24 8.68 1.52
N GLU A 227 -8.93 9.86 2.09
CA GLU A 227 -9.85 10.59 2.98
C GLU A 227 -10.95 11.33 2.21
N ASN A 228 -10.56 12.13 1.22
CA ASN A 228 -11.51 12.92 0.42
C ASN A 228 -11.17 12.87 -1.08
N PRO A 229 -11.32 11.69 -1.72
CA PRO A 229 -10.98 11.51 -3.13
C PRO A 229 -11.75 12.46 -4.06
N ALA A 230 -13.02 12.76 -3.76
CA ALA A 230 -13.83 13.68 -4.55
C ALA A 230 -13.32 15.13 -4.44
N GLY A 231 -12.94 15.56 -3.24
CA GLY A 231 -12.30 16.87 -3.02
C GLY A 231 -10.97 16.98 -3.75
N LEU A 232 -10.13 15.94 -3.68
CA LEU A 232 -8.86 15.90 -4.40
C LEU A 232 -9.08 15.95 -5.92
N LYS A 233 -10.00 15.15 -6.46
CA LYS A 233 -10.35 15.15 -7.90
C LYS A 233 -10.85 16.51 -8.38
N SER A 234 -11.66 17.20 -7.57
CA SER A 234 -12.19 18.51 -7.95
C SER A 234 -11.15 19.63 -7.92
N ASN A 235 -10.17 19.57 -7.02
CA ASN A 235 -9.23 20.68 -6.80
C ASN A 235 -7.85 20.44 -7.42
N MET A 236 -7.42 19.19 -7.57
CA MET A 236 -6.14 18.77 -8.15
C MET A 236 -6.32 17.51 -9.02
N PRO A 237 -7.10 17.59 -10.12
CA PRO A 237 -7.45 16.42 -10.93
C PRO A 237 -6.23 15.69 -11.51
N GLU A 238 -5.18 16.40 -11.92
CA GLU A 238 -3.98 15.75 -12.46
C GLU A 238 -3.25 14.91 -11.41
N LEU A 239 -3.23 15.37 -10.16
CA LEU A 239 -2.67 14.62 -9.03
C LEU A 239 -3.55 13.40 -8.71
N TYR A 240 -4.87 13.58 -8.69
CA TYR A 240 -5.82 12.48 -8.50
C TYR A 240 -5.60 11.35 -9.52
N GLU A 241 -5.54 11.70 -10.81
CA GLU A 241 -5.32 10.72 -11.88
C GLU A 241 -3.94 10.06 -11.80
N ALA A 242 -2.91 10.79 -11.36
CA ALA A 242 -1.59 10.21 -11.13
C ALA A 242 -1.59 9.19 -9.98
N LEU A 243 -2.30 9.49 -8.88
CA LEU A 243 -2.49 8.59 -7.74
C LEU A 243 -3.29 7.34 -8.14
N CYS A 244 -4.35 7.51 -8.94
CA CYS A 244 -5.12 6.39 -9.47
C CYS A 244 -4.24 5.38 -10.21
N ARG A 245 -3.36 5.89 -11.10
CA ARG A 245 -2.44 5.05 -11.87
C ARG A 245 -1.37 4.37 -11.02
N VAL A 246 -0.72 5.10 -10.11
CA VAL A 246 0.39 4.53 -9.32
C VAL A 246 -0.07 3.52 -8.27
N LEU A 247 -1.23 3.75 -7.65
CA LEU A 247 -1.82 2.83 -6.67
C LEU A 247 -2.72 1.77 -7.31
N ASN A 248 -3.03 1.91 -8.61
CA ASN A 248 -4.01 1.09 -9.34
C ASN A 248 -5.39 1.06 -8.67
N GLN A 249 -5.84 2.24 -8.21
CA GLN A 249 -7.08 2.38 -7.45
C GLN A 249 -7.90 3.60 -7.86
N ASP A 250 -9.21 3.56 -7.65
CA ASP A 250 -10.12 4.71 -7.69
C ASP A 250 -11.06 4.64 -6.47
N PRO A 251 -10.72 5.32 -5.35
CA PRO A 251 -11.49 5.29 -4.12
C PRO A 251 -12.92 5.83 -4.23
N ILE A 252 -13.26 6.57 -5.29
CA ILE A 252 -14.63 7.04 -5.55
C ILE A 252 -15.53 5.88 -6.01
N THR A 253 -14.95 4.88 -6.68
CA THR A 253 -15.71 3.72 -7.18
C THR A 253 -15.96 2.70 -6.08
N ASN A 254 -16.96 1.83 -6.24
CA ASN A 254 -17.20 0.75 -5.26
C ASN A 254 -16.19 -0.40 -5.42
N HIS A 255 -15.66 -0.63 -6.62
CA HIS A 255 -14.67 -1.69 -6.85
C HIS A 255 -13.27 -1.34 -6.34
N LYS A 256 -12.99 -0.04 -6.17
CA LYS A 256 -11.72 0.57 -5.72
C LYS A 256 -10.50 0.25 -6.56
N ILE A 257 -10.42 -0.86 -7.27
CA ILE A 257 -9.29 -1.28 -8.12
C ILE A 257 -9.60 -0.93 -9.57
N LEU A 258 -8.66 -0.28 -10.25
CA LEU A 258 -8.77 -0.08 -11.70
C LEU A 258 -8.64 -1.44 -12.39
N LYS A 259 -9.54 -1.75 -13.34
CA LYS A 259 -9.37 -2.94 -14.18
C LYS A 259 -7.99 -2.85 -14.83
N SER A 260 -7.17 -3.88 -14.64
CA SER A 260 -5.82 -3.93 -15.19
C SER A 260 -5.88 -3.49 -16.65
N GLU A 261 -5.12 -2.46 -17.03
CA GLU A 261 -4.83 -2.27 -18.44
C GLU A 261 -4.18 -3.58 -18.94
N PRO A 262 -4.67 -4.14 -20.06
CA PRO A 262 -4.22 -5.42 -20.59
C PRO A 262 -2.71 -5.46 -20.88
#